data_AF-A0A9X2A1F5-F1
#
_entry.id   AF-A0A9X2A1F5-F1
#
_cell.length_a   1.000
_cell.length_b   1.000
_cell.length_c   1.000
_cell.angle_alpha   90.00
_cell.angle_beta   90.00
_cell.angle_gamma   90.00
#
_symmetry.space_group_name_H-M   'P 1'
#
loop_
_entity.id
_entity.type
_entity.pdbx_description
1 polymer ?
#
loop_
_entity_poly.entity_id
_entity_poly.type
_entity_poly.pdbx_seq_one_letter_code
_entity_poly.pdbx_strand_id
1 'polypeptide(L)'
;MLGVSRHVVSGLIAAGFVMPSRGPRNEYRFAFQDVVLLRTALQLRDARIPPRKIIMALARLRDALPDELPLTGIRVSALGSDVAVRTGPSQWDAVTGQLLLDFEVAEIKGNVVFLDTQPVQKNLAGQAQEWYALGEQLRTSDASGAEQAYRKAIALSPQPFYAAYVDLGALLCEMQPRCEDALQVFDEALSHFPEDAVLHFNRAIAYEDLGRLEDAERSYQRCLELDPSYADAHHNLAMLLERRGDPQGLVRHLNAYRRLTT
;
A
#
# COMPACT_ATOMS: atom_id res chain seq x y z
N MET A 1 20.34 26.51 -25.84
CA MET A 1 21.60 27.23 -25.53
C MET A 1 21.44 27.90 -24.18
N LEU A 2 22.35 27.65 -23.23
CA LEU A 2 22.24 28.00 -21.80
C LEU A 2 22.26 29.52 -21.45
N GLY A 3 22.13 30.41 -22.44
CA GLY A 3 22.15 31.87 -22.22
C GLY A 3 23.50 32.44 -21.75
N VAL A 4 24.58 31.64 -21.77
CA VAL A 4 25.89 32.01 -21.22
C VAL A 4 26.81 32.55 -22.31
N SER A 5 27.46 33.69 -22.06
CA SER A 5 28.47 34.23 -22.98
C SER A 5 29.71 33.32 -23.07
N ARG A 6 30.28 33.18 -24.27
CA ARG A 6 31.44 32.30 -24.53
C ARG A 6 32.65 32.61 -23.64
N HIS A 7 32.89 33.89 -23.32
CA HIS A 7 34.00 34.32 -22.46
C HIS A 7 33.90 33.77 -21.04
N VAL A 8 32.69 33.67 -20.50
CA VAL A 8 32.46 33.19 -19.12
C VAL A 8 32.63 31.68 -19.05
N VAL A 9 32.14 30.98 -20.07
CA VAL A 9 32.35 29.53 -20.22
C VAL A 9 33.85 29.22 -20.31
N SER A 10 34.61 29.96 -21.13
CA SER A 10 36.06 29.77 -21.24
C SER A 10 36.81 30.03 -19.93
N GLY A 11 36.41 31.04 -19.15
CA GLY A 11 37.02 31.32 -17.84
C GLY A 11 36.79 30.23 -16.80
N LEU A 12 35.60 29.63 -16.77
CA LEU A 12 35.26 28.54 -15.85
C LEU A 12 35.91 27.20 -16.23
N ILE A 13 36.11 26.95 -17.54
CA ILE A 13 36.90 25.82 -18.04
C ILE A 13 38.37 25.99 -17.63
N ALA A 14 38.96 27.17 -17.85
CA ALA A 14 40.36 27.43 -17.51
C ALA A 14 40.63 27.31 -16.00
N ALA A 15 39.64 27.63 -15.18
CA ALA A 15 39.71 27.50 -13.72
C ALA A 15 39.35 26.09 -13.20
N GLY A 16 39.01 25.15 -14.08
CA GLY A 16 38.76 23.74 -13.72
C GLY A 16 37.43 23.47 -13.02
N PHE A 17 36.48 24.41 -13.07
CA PHE A 17 35.15 24.24 -12.46
C PHE A 17 34.18 23.46 -13.34
N VAL A 18 34.42 23.44 -14.66
CA VAL A 18 33.67 22.62 -15.60
C VAL A 18 34.62 21.97 -16.60
N MET A 19 34.33 20.72 -16.96
CA MET A 19 35.20 19.89 -17.80
C MET A 19 34.43 19.36 -19.01
N PRO A 20 34.10 20.22 -19.99
CA PRO A 20 33.30 19.79 -21.12
C PRO A 20 34.06 18.85 -22.05
N SER A 21 33.35 17.83 -22.55
CA SER A 21 33.82 17.01 -23.65
C SER A 21 33.56 17.69 -25.01
N ARG A 22 34.26 17.24 -26.05
CA ARG A 22 34.08 17.75 -27.43
C ARG A 22 33.20 16.82 -28.23
N GLY A 23 32.18 17.38 -28.87
CA GLY A 23 31.34 16.66 -29.84
C GLY A 23 31.98 16.59 -31.25
N PRO A 24 31.36 15.84 -32.17
CA PRO A 24 31.88 15.61 -33.53
C PRO A 24 31.94 16.87 -34.40
N ARG A 25 31.30 17.98 -33.99
CA ARG A 25 31.37 19.30 -34.64
C ARG A 25 32.19 20.32 -33.83
N ASN A 26 33.09 19.84 -32.96
CA ASN A 26 33.91 20.64 -32.04
C ASN A 26 33.09 21.52 -31.04
N GLU A 27 31.83 21.16 -30.83
CA GLU A 27 30.93 21.77 -29.85
C GLU A 27 31.26 21.30 -28.42
N TYR A 28 31.12 22.19 -27.43
CA TYR A 28 31.27 21.82 -26.03
C TYR A 28 30.03 21.07 -25.53
N ARG A 29 30.24 19.92 -24.90
CA ARG A 29 29.22 19.12 -24.23
C ARG A 29 29.53 19.09 -22.74
N PHE A 30 28.55 19.49 -21.95
CA PHE A 30 28.68 19.64 -20.50
C PHE A 30 27.86 18.53 -19.82
N ALA A 31 28.41 17.95 -18.75
CA ALA A 31 27.66 17.05 -17.89
C ALA A 31 26.56 17.80 -17.12
N PHE A 32 25.62 17.08 -16.52
CA PHE A 32 24.58 17.70 -15.70
C PHE A 32 25.18 18.57 -14.59
N GLN A 33 26.16 18.02 -13.88
CA GLN A 33 26.89 18.72 -12.81
C GLN A 33 27.53 20.01 -13.35
N ASP A 34 28.15 19.97 -14.53
CA ASP A 34 28.73 21.17 -15.17
C ASP A 34 27.65 22.23 -15.45
N VAL A 35 26.47 21.83 -15.93
CA VAL A 35 25.38 22.76 -16.24
C VAL A 35 24.84 23.43 -14.99
N VAL A 36 24.69 22.67 -13.89
CA VAL A 36 24.28 23.22 -12.58
C VAL A 36 25.34 24.19 -12.05
N LEU A 37 26.62 23.82 -12.10
CA LEU A 37 27.73 24.69 -11.67
C LEU A 37 27.80 25.98 -12.49
N LEU A 38 27.61 25.91 -13.81
CA LEU A 38 27.57 27.09 -14.70
C LEU A 38 26.41 28.02 -14.34
N ARG A 39 25.20 27.50 -14.13
CA ARG A 39 24.03 28.31 -13.77
C ARG A 39 24.22 28.99 -12.41
N THR A 40 24.71 28.25 -11.42
CA THR A 40 24.97 28.79 -10.09
C THR A 40 26.07 29.85 -10.10
N ALA A 41 27.17 29.62 -10.85
CA ALA A 41 28.26 30.59 -10.99
C ALA A 41 27.77 31.93 -11.55
N LEU A 42 26.87 31.88 -12.54
CA LEU A 42 26.29 33.05 -13.18
C LEU A 42 25.37 33.81 -12.23
N GLN A 43 24.46 33.11 -11.54
CA GLN A 43 23.56 33.73 -10.56
C GLN A 43 24.33 34.43 -9.44
N LEU A 44 25.38 33.80 -8.90
CA LEU A 44 26.21 34.39 -7.85
C LEU A 44 26.99 35.62 -8.36
N ARG A 45 27.46 35.58 -9.60
CA ARG A 45 28.15 36.72 -10.20
C ARG A 45 27.18 37.88 -10.48
N ASP A 46 25.98 37.58 -10.98
CA ASP A 46 24.96 38.60 -11.27
C ASP A 46 24.45 39.25 -9.97
N ALA A 47 24.44 38.50 -8.86
CA ALA A 47 24.26 39.01 -7.50
C ALA A 47 25.50 39.75 -6.93
N ARG A 48 26.53 40.01 -7.74
CA ARG A 48 27.78 40.71 -7.40
C ARG A 48 28.55 40.11 -6.21
N ILE A 49 28.46 38.80 -6.01
CA ILE A 49 29.21 38.11 -4.96
C ILE A 49 30.72 38.13 -5.30
N PRO A 50 31.62 38.37 -4.33
CA PRO A 50 33.06 38.38 -4.58
C PRO A 50 33.56 37.06 -5.20
N PRO A 51 34.43 37.09 -6.24
CA PRO A 51 34.83 35.89 -6.98
C PRO A 51 35.39 34.76 -6.11
N ARG A 52 36.12 35.09 -5.04
CA ARG A 52 36.66 34.09 -4.10
C ARG A 52 35.56 33.30 -3.38
N LYS A 53 34.45 33.95 -3.02
CA LYS A 53 33.30 33.29 -2.36
C LYS A 53 32.52 32.41 -3.36
N ILE A 54 32.42 32.85 -4.62
CA ILE A 54 31.80 32.07 -5.70
C ILE A 54 32.56 30.76 -5.89
N ILE A 55 33.89 30.84 -6.01
CA ILE A 55 34.75 29.66 -6.18
C ILE A 55 34.57 28.65 -5.03
N MET A 56 34.59 29.11 -3.78
CA MET A 56 34.40 28.23 -2.61
C MET A 56 33.02 27.58 -2.59
N ALA A 57 31.97 28.32 -2.98
CA ALA A 57 30.61 27.80 -3.05
C ALA A 57 30.45 26.73 -4.13
N LEU A 58 31.03 26.95 -5.32
CA LEU A 58 30.99 25.99 -6.41
C LEU A 58 31.76 24.71 -6.10
N ALA A 59 32.90 24.81 -5.40
CA ALA A 59 33.67 23.63 -4.98
C ALA A 59 32.84 22.73 -4.04
N ARG A 60 32.21 23.32 -3.01
CA ARG A 60 31.34 22.57 -2.09
C ARG A 60 30.11 21.99 -2.77
N LEU A 61 29.53 22.73 -3.72
CA LEU A 61 28.35 22.28 -4.46
C LEU A 61 28.69 21.09 -5.36
N ARG A 62 29.87 21.08 -5.98
CA ARG A 62 30.34 19.96 -6.80
C ARG A 62 30.43 18.67 -5.96
N ASP A 63 31.05 18.74 -4.78
CA ASP A 63 31.23 17.58 -3.91
C ASP A 63 29.90 16.98 -3.41
N ALA A 64 28.82 17.77 -3.40
CA ALA A 64 27.49 17.36 -2.98
C ALA A 64 26.57 16.87 -4.11
N LEU A 65 26.98 17.05 -5.38
CA LEU A 65 26.17 16.68 -6.54
C LEU A 65 26.58 15.30 -7.09
N PRO A 66 25.62 14.40 -7.37
CA PRO A 66 25.93 13.10 -7.97
C PRO A 66 26.44 13.25 -9.42
N ASP A 67 27.33 12.35 -9.85
CA ASP A 67 28.01 12.40 -11.15
C ASP A 67 27.05 12.22 -12.34
N GLU A 68 25.96 11.46 -12.16
CA GLU A 68 24.90 11.27 -13.16
C GLU A 68 23.51 11.15 -12.49
N LEU A 69 22.46 11.65 -13.14
CA LEU A 69 21.05 11.42 -12.77
C LEU A 69 20.31 10.82 -13.98
N PRO A 70 19.43 9.81 -13.79
CA PRO A 70 18.68 9.20 -14.88
C PRO A 70 17.67 10.21 -15.47
N LEU A 71 17.63 10.26 -16.79
CA LEU A 71 16.85 11.19 -17.60
C LEU A 71 15.34 10.91 -17.50
N THR A 72 14.66 11.39 -16.45
CA THR A 72 13.24 11.79 -16.44
C THR A 72 12.82 12.14 -15.01
N GLY A 73 12.53 13.41 -14.68
CA GLY A 73 11.91 13.68 -13.38
C GLY A 73 11.77 15.13 -12.90
N ILE A 74 12.42 16.12 -13.53
CA ILE A 74 12.44 17.50 -13.00
C ILE A 74 11.63 18.45 -13.90
N ARG A 75 10.58 19.08 -13.36
CA ARG A 75 9.85 20.19 -13.99
C ARG A 75 10.04 21.47 -13.17
N VAL A 76 10.23 22.60 -13.83
CA VAL A 76 10.40 23.91 -13.17
C VAL A 76 9.31 24.85 -13.71
N SER A 77 8.58 25.49 -12.82
CA SER A 77 7.45 26.38 -13.13
C SER A 77 7.49 27.64 -12.26
N ALA A 78 6.99 28.76 -12.78
CA ALA A 78 6.85 30.00 -12.03
C ALA A 78 5.47 30.03 -11.34
N LEU A 79 5.44 30.27 -10.04
CA LEU A 79 4.23 30.42 -9.24
C LEU A 79 4.24 31.81 -8.60
N GLY A 80 3.58 32.79 -9.23
CA GLY A 80 3.66 34.19 -8.80
C GLY A 80 5.09 34.75 -8.90
N SER A 81 5.68 35.16 -7.77
CA SER A 81 7.07 35.64 -7.68
C SER A 81 8.10 34.53 -7.46
N ASP A 82 7.64 33.31 -7.23
CA ASP A 82 8.46 32.21 -6.71
C ASP A 82 8.73 31.17 -7.81
N VAL A 83 9.83 30.44 -7.68
CA VAL A 83 10.27 29.47 -8.70
C VAL A 83 10.11 28.08 -8.13
N ALA A 84 9.02 27.42 -8.48
CA ALA A 84 8.75 26.07 -8.01
C ALA A 84 9.53 25.03 -8.83
N VAL A 85 10.21 24.12 -8.14
CA VAL A 85 10.84 22.94 -8.73
C VAL A 85 10.09 21.72 -8.24
N ARG A 86 9.67 20.89 -9.19
CA ARG A 86 8.94 19.66 -8.92
C ARG A 86 9.74 18.45 -9.36
N THR A 87 9.91 17.52 -8.43
CA THR A 87 10.45 16.19 -8.73
C THR A 87 9.56 15.12 -8.12
N GLY A 88 8.91 14.31 -8.96
CA GLY A 88 7.90 13.36 -8.50
C GLY A 88 6.72 14.06 -7.82
N PRO A 89 6.30 13.65 -6.60
CA PRO A 89 5.18 14.25 -5.86
C PRO A 89 5.57 15.48 -5.02
N SER A 90 6.87 15.79 -4.92
CA SER A 90 7.36 16.88 -4.07
C SER A 90 7.62 18.14 -4.89
N GLN A 91 7.14 19.28 -4.37
CA GLN A 91 7.40 20.61 -4.90
C GLN A 91 8.03 21.48 -3.82
N TRP A 92 9.06 22.23 -4.20
CA TRP A 92 9.70 23.19 -3.31
C TRP A 92 10.02 24.46 -4.07
N ASP A 93 10.12 25.57 -3.34
CA ASP A 93 10.61 26.81 -3.91
C ASP A 93 12.14 26.72 -4.10
N ALA A 94 12.59 27.02 -5.31
CA ALA A 94 13.97 26.87 -5.75
C ALA A 94 14.91 27.93 -5.15
N VAL A 95 14.35 28.99 -4.57
CA VAL A 95 15.09 30.11 -4.00
C VAL A 95 15.30 29.91 -2.50
N THR A 96 14.27 29.46 -1.79
CA THR A 96 14.24 29.31 -0.33
C THR A 96 14.45 27.88 0.14
N GLY A 97 14.20 26.88 -0.71
CA GLY A 97 14.28 25.45 -0.36
C GLY A 97 13.10 24.94 0.46
N GLN A 98 12.08 25.76 0.68
CA GLN A 98 10.90 25.38 1.46
C GLN A 98 9.94 24.51 0.62
N LEU A 99 9.39 23.46 1.23
CA LEU A 99 8.32 22.65 0.63
C LEU A 99 7.06 23.49 0.42
N LEU A 100 6.53 23.48 -0.80
CA LEU A 100 5.30 24.18 -1.16
C LEU A 100 4.12 23.20 -1.10
N LEU A 101 3.06 23.57 -0.39
CA LEU A 101 1.80 22.82 -0.36
C LEU A 101 0.97 23.16 -1.61
N ASP A 102 0.48 22.14 -2.31
CA ASP A 102 -0.25 22.28 -3.57
C ASP A 102 -1.75 22.51 -3.30
N PHE A 103 -2.22 23.76 -3.34
CA PHE A 103 -3.62 24.14 -3.10
C PHE A 103 -4.34 24.74 -4.32
N GLU A 104 -3.79 24.63 -5.54
CA GLU A 104 -4.47 25.13 -6.74
C GLU A 104 -5.59 24.19 -7.21
N VAL A 105 -6.84 24.66 -7.09
CA VAL A 105 -8.00 24.11 -7.80
C VAL A 105 -7.92 24.58 -9.26
N ALA A 106 -7.39 23.73 -10.15
CA ALA A 106 -7.33 24.03 -11.58
C ALA A 106 -8.70 23.86 -12.25
N GLU A 107 -9.16 24.87 -13.01
CA GLU A 107 -10.32 24.75 -13.90
C GLU A 107 -10.04 23.70 -14.99
N ILE A 108 -10.82 22.61 -14.98
CA ILE A 108 -10.56 21.46 -15.83
C ILE A 108 -11.15 21.71 -17.23
N LYS A 109 -10.33 22.14 -18.19
CA LYS A 109 -10.61 21.97 -19.63
C LYS A 109 -9.99 20.67 -20.13
N GLY A 110 -10.74 19.60 -19.91
CA GLY A 110 -10.48 18.22 -20.30
C GLY A 110 -11.57 17.38 -19.65
N ASN A 111 -11.94 16.23 -20.22
CA ASN A 111 -12.77 15.31 -19.46
C ASN A 111 -12.03 15.04 -18.14
N VAL A 112 -12.70 15.30 -17.02
CA VAL A 112 -12.26 14.89 -15.70
C VAL A 112 -12.18 13.37 -15.73
N VAL A 113 -11.05 12.83 -16.16
CA VAL A 113 -10.72 11.43 -15.93
C VAL A 113 -9.98 11.48 -14.62
N PHE A 114 -10.66 11.04 -13.56
CA PHE A 114 -10.02 10.75 -12.27
C PHE A 114 -8.72 10.01 -12.56
N LEU A 115 -7.63 10.38 -11.88
CA LEU A 115 -6.47 9.49 -11.75
C LEU A 115 -7.05 8.16 -11.29
N ASP A 116 -7.16 7.23 -12.23
CA ASP A 116 -7.68 5.92 -11.94
C ASP A 116 -6.69 5.38 -10.92
N THR A 117 -7.08 5.28 -9.65
CA THR A 117 -6.28 4.60 -8.61
C THR A 117 -6.11 3.12 -8.95
N GLN A 118 -6.80 2.66 -10.00
CA GLN A 118 -6.79 1.32 -10.55
C GLN A 118 -5.41 0.71 -10.82
N PRO A 119 -4.34 1.34 -11.35
CA PRO A 119 -3.09 0.61 -11.60
C PRO A 119 -2.42 0.18 -10.29
N VAL A 120 -2.41 1.04 -9.26
CA VAL A 120 -1.85 0.72 -7.95
C VAL A 120 -2.78 -0.18 -7.16
N GLN A 121 -4.08 0.08 -7.16
CA GLN A 121 -5.08 -0.80 -6.52
C GLN A 121 -5.16 -2.17 -7.20
N LYS A 122 -5.05 -2.27 -8.53
CA LYS A 122 -4.95 -3.56 -9.25
C LYS A 122 -3.66 -4.28 -8.90
N ASN A 123 -2.55 -3.57 -8.73
CA ASN A 123 -1.29 -4.18 -8.29
C ASN A 123 -1.40 -4.72 -6.85
N LEU A 124 -2.00 -3.95 -5.92
CA LEU A 124 -2.22 -4.40 -4.55
C LEU A 124 -3.23 -5.56 -4.45
N ALA A 125 -4.35 -5.49 -5.18
CA ALA A 125 -5.32 -6.57 -5.25
C ALA A 125 -4.70 -7.84 -5.88
N GLY A 126 -3.88 -7.70 -6.92
CA GLY A 126 -3.14 -8.81 -7.51
C GLY A 126 -2.17 -9.44 -6.52
N GLN A 127 -1.38 -8.63 -5.82
CA GLN A 127 -0.47 -9.11 -4.77
C GLN A 127 -1.22 -9.78 -3.63
N ALA A 128 -2.35 -9.22 -3.17
CA ALA A 128 -3.19 -9.84 -2.15
C ALA A 128 -3.65 -11.24 -2.60
N GLN A 129 -4.09 -11.39 -3.85
CA GLN A 129 -4.50 -12.67 -4.41
C GLN A 129 -3.33 -13.67 -4.50
N GLU A 130 -2.13 -13.22 -4.86
CA GLU A 130 -0.93 -14.06 -4.89
C GLU A 130 -0.55 -14.57 -3.49
N TRP A 131 -0.63 -13.70 -2.47
CA TRP A 131 -0.41 -14.11 -1.07
C TRP A 131 -1.48 -15.07 -0.58
N TYR A 132 -2.73 -14.87 -0.96
CA TYR A 132 -3.81 -15.80 -0.62
C TYR A 132 -3.57 -17.19 -1.25
N ALA A 133 -3.24 -17.24 -2.54
CA ALA A 133 -2.94 -18.48 -3.25
C ALA A 133 -1.72 -19.21 -2.66
N LEU A 134 -0.70 -18.47 -2.22
CA LEU A 134 0.43 -19.05 -1.48
C LEU A 134 -0.04 -19.66 -0.15
N GLY A 135 -0.95 -18.99 0.56
CA GLY A 135 -1.54 -19.51 1.79
C GLY A 135 -2.27 -20.82 1.57
N GLU A 136 -3.07 -20.92 0.51
CA GLU A 136 -3.77 -22.16 0.14
C GLU A 136 -2.81 -23.31 -0.15
N GLN A 137 -1.72 -23.04 -0.88
CA GLN A 137 -0.68 -24.04 -1.18
C GLN A 137 0.03 -24.54 0.06
N LEU A 138 0.31 -23.64 1.01
CA LEU A 138 1.02 -23.97 2.24
C LEU A 138 0.10 -24.62 3.29
N ARG A 139 -1.23 -24.48 3.18
CA ARG A 139 -2.21 -24.86 4.22
C ARG A 139 -1.94 -26.24 4.82
N THR A 140 -1.63 -27.24 4.00
CA THR A 140 -1.42 -28.63 4.44
C THR A 140 0.02 -28.96 4.81
N SER A 141 1.01 -28.22 4.29
CA SER A 141 2.44 -28.53 4.46
C SER A 141 3.14 -27.66 5.50
N ASP A 142 2.70 -26.41 5.65
CA ASP A 142 3.25 -25.39 6.54
C ASP A 142 2.14 -24.44 7.01
N ALA A 143 1.48 -24.79 8.10
CA ALA A 143 0.40 -23.99 8.69
C ALA A 143 0.88 -22.59 9.12
N SER A 144 2.12 -22.45 9.61
CA SER A 144 2.66 -21.14 10.02
C SER A 144 2.92 -20.24 8.80
N GLY A 145 3.46 -20.81 7.72
CA GLY A 145 3.63 -20.12 6.45
C GLY A 145 2.28 -19.71 5.83
N ALA A 146 1.28 -20.60 5.89
CA ALA A 146 -0.06 -20.32 5.39
C ALA A 146 -0.73 -19.16 6.14
N GLU A 147 -0.65 -19.16 7.48
CA GLU A 147 -1.17 -18.07 8.31
C GLU A 147 -0.54 -16.71 7.96
N GLN A 148 0.80 -16.67 7.82
CA GLN A 148 1.51 -15.44 7.44
C GLN A 148 1.05 -14.95 6.06
N ALA A 149 0.86 -15.87 5.13
CA ALA A 149 0.42 -15.55 3.78
C ALA A 149 -1.01 -14.98 3.77
N TYR A 150 -1.95 -15.59 4.49
CA TYR A 150 -3.32 -15.07 4.62
C TYR A 150 -3.38 -13.70 5.29
N ARG A 151 -2.63 -13.48 6.38
CA ARG A 151 -2.56 -12.14 7.01
C ARG A 151 -2.02 -11.08 6.05
N LYS A 152 -1.03 -11.44 5.24
CA LYS A 152 -0.46 -10.53 4.25
C LYS A 152 -1.44 -10.25 3.11
N ALA A 153 -2.21 -11.26 2.69
CA ALA A 153 -3.30 -11.08 1.73
C ALA A 153 -4.33 -10.07 2.25
N ILE A 154 -4.78 -10.23 3.50
CA ILE A 154 -5.73 -9.30 4.16
C ILE A 154 -5.15 -7.89 4.20
N ALA A 155 -3.89 -7.73 4.64
CA ALA A 155 -3.25 -6.42 4.79
C ALA A 155 -3.01 -5.68 3.45
N LEU A 156 -2.79 -6.42 2.35
CA LEU A 156 -2.58 -5.84 1.02
C LEU A 156 -3.87 -5.57 0.27
N SER A 157 -4.96 -6.24 0.65
CA SER A 157 -6.22 -6.13 -0.08
C SER A 157 -6.82 -4.73 0.05
N PRO A 158 -7.15 -4.05 -1.07
CA PRO A 158 -7.81 -2.75 -1.02
C PRO A 158 -9.24 -2.77 -0.44
N GLN A 159 -9.84 -3.95 -0.37
CA GLN A 159 -11.17 -4.20 0.19
C GLN A 159 -11.12 -5.38 1.16
N PRO A 160 -12.05 -5.50 2.13
CA PRO A 160 -12.08 -6.64 3.03
C PRO A 160 -12.03 -7.97 2.29
N PHE A 161 -11.04 -8.81 2.60
CA PHE A 161 -10.75 -10.04 1.85
C PHE A 161 -11.45 -11.23 2.50
N TYR A 162 -12.74 -11.40 2.18
CA TYR A 162 -13.61 -12.44 2.77
C TYR A 162 -12.98 -13.84 2.81
N ALA A 163 -12.51 -14.36 1.67
CA ALA A 163 -11.96 -15.73 1.61
C ALA A 163 -10.73 -15.90 2.52
N ALA A 164 -9.84 -14.90 2.55
CA ALA A 164 -8.67 -14.93 3.42
C ALA A 164 -9.03 -14.90 4.91
N TYR A 165 -10.09 -14.17 5.31
CA TYR A 165 -10.58 -14.20 6.70
C TYR A 165 -11.13 -15.57 7.08
N VAL A 166 -11.96 -16.17 6.23
CA VAL A 166 -12.56 -17.50 6.47
C VAL A 166 -11.47 -18.55 6.63
N ASP A 167 -10.53 -18.60 5.68
CA ASP A 167 -9.49 -19.63 5.67
C ASP A 167 -8.45 -19.42 6.78
N LEU A 168 -8.11 -18.17 7.11
CA LEU A 168 -7.24 -17.86 8.25
C LEU A 168 -7.90 -18.29 9.56
N GLY A 169 -9.17 -17.95 9.77
CA GLY A 169 -9.89 -18.34 10.98
C GLY A 169 -10.02 -19.85 11.12
N ALA A 170 -10.37 -20.56 10.05
CA ALA A 170 -10.45 -22.01 10.03
C ALA A 170 -9.09 -22.67 10.34
N LEU A 171 -8.01 -22.21 9.69
CA LEU A 171 -6.65 -22.70 9.94
C LEU A 171 -6.23 -22.52 11.41
N LEU A 172 -6.61 -21.39 12.03
CA LEU A 172 -6.30 -21.11 13.43
C LEU A 172 -7.09 -22.00 14.40
N CYS A 173 -8.35 -22.32 14.08
CA CYS A 173 -9.14 -23.29 14.84
C CYS A 173 -8.54 -24.71 14.76
N GLU A 174 -8.09 -25.15 13.58
CA GLU A 174 -7.43 -26.45 13.40
C GLU A 174 -6.15 -26.57 14.26
N MET A 175 -5.48 -25.45 14.53
CA MET A 175 -4.24 -25.37 15.31
C MET A 175 -4.53 -25.15 16.81
N GLN A 176 -5.02 -26.16 17.54
CA GLN A 176 -5.21 -26.07 19.00
C GLN A 176 -3.86 -25.78 19.70
N PRO A 177 -3.65 -24.61 20.34
CA PRO A 177 -4.62 -23.85 21.17
C PRO A 177 -5.12 -22.49 20.61
N ARG A 178 -5.15 -22.28 19.29
CA ARG A 178 -5.30 -20.94 18.69
C ARG A 178 -6.73 -20.54 18.31
N CYS A 179 -7.72 -21.17 18.91
CA CYS A 179 -9.13 -20.81 18.72
C CYS A 179 -9.45 -19.39 19.19
N GLU A 180 -8.74 -18.85 20.20
CA GLU A 180 -8.83 -17.43 20.59
C GLU A 180 -8.41 -16.48 19.46
N ASP A 181 -7.32 -16.78 18.76
CA ASP A 181 -6.86 -15.98 17.62
C ASP A 181 -7.85 -16.08 16.44
N ALA A 182 -8.46 -17.25 16.24
CA ALA A 182 -9.51 -17.43 15.24
C ALA A 182 -10.73 -16.55 15.52
N LEU A 183 -11.15 -16.45 16.79
CA LEU A 183 -12.24 -15.55 17.18
C LEU A 183 -11.94 -14.09 16.85
N GLN A 184 -10.70 -13.63 17.07
CA GLN A 184 -10.31 -12.26 16.69
C GLN A 184 -10.43 -12.03 15.18
N VAL A 185 -10.00 -13.02 14.38
CA VAL A 185 -10.09 -12.98 12.91
C VAL A 185 -11.55 -12.97 12.46
N PHE A 186 -12.41 -13.79 13.06
CA PHE A 186 -13.84 -13.79 12.75
C PHE A 186 -14.55 -12.51 13.22
N ASP A 187 -14.19 -11.95 14.38
CA ASP A 187 -14.73 -10.68 14.86
C ASP A 187 -14.33 -9.52 13.92
N GLU A 188 -13.09 -9.50 13.44
CA GLU A 188 -12.63 -8.55 12.41
C GLU A 188 -13.42 -8.73 11.11
N ALA A 189 -13.56 -9.96 10.63
CA ALA A 189 -14.33 -10.27 9.43
C ALA A 189 -15.80 -9.84 9.55
N LEU A 190 -16.45 -10.12 10.69
CA LEU A 190 -17.84 -9.73 10.96
C LEU A 190 -18.02 -8.22 11.12
N SER A 191 -16.97 -7.46 11.43
CA SER A 191 -17.01 -5.99 11.39
C SER A 191 -17.21 -5.46 9.96
N HIS A 192 -16.76 -6.22 8.96
CA HIS A 192 -16.94 -5.94 7.53
C HIS A 192 -18.16 -6.64 6.92
N PHE A 193 -18.47 -7.84 7.40
CA PHE A 193 -19.52 -8.72 6.88
C PHE A 193 -20.50 -9.15 8.00
N PRO A 194 -21.26 -8.21 8.61
CA PRO A 194 -22.03 -8.49 9.83
C PRO A 194 -23.18 -9.49 9.64
N GLU A 195 -23.67 -9.64 8.41
CA GLU A 195 -24.80 -10.51 8.02
C GLU A 195 -24.35 -11.78 7.29
N ASP A 196 -23.08 -12.18 7.44
CA ASP A 196 -22.57 -13.39 6.82
C ASP A 196 -22.77 -14.64 7.68
N ALA A 197 -23.60 -15.57 7.20
CA ALA A 197 -23.95 -16.78 7.93
C ALA A 197 -22.76 -17.73 8.16
N VAL A 198 -21.82 -17.81 7.21
CA VAL A 198 -20.65 -18.70 7.27
C VAL A 198 -19.69 -18.24 8.37
N LEU A 199 -19.45 -16.93 8.48
CA LEU A 199 -18.62 -16.37 9.55
C LEU A 199 -19.22 -16.60 10.93
N HIS A 200 -20.55 -16.45 11.09
CA HIS A 200 -21.22 -16.79 12.36
C HIS A 200 -21.12 -18.28 12.68
N PHE A 201 -21.23 -19.16 11.67
CA PHE A 201 -21.05 -20.61 11.84
C PHE A 201 -19.63 -20.97 12.26
N ASN A 202 -18.61 -20.47 11.58
CA ASN A 202 -17.21 -20.77 11.90
C ASN A 202 -16.80 -20.20 13.27
N ARG A 203 -17.31 -19.02 13.63
CA ARG A 203 -17.15 -18.45 14.96
C ARG A 203 -17.82 -19.29 16.04
N ALA A 204 -18.96 -19.91 15.75
CA ALA A 204 -19.62 -20.84 16.67
C ALA A 204 -18.76 -22.07 16.95
N ILE A 205 -18.15 -22.66 15.91
CA ILE A 205 -17.21 -23.78 16.04
C ILE A 205 -16.02 -23.37 16.93
N ALA A 206 -15.43 -22.20 16.69
CA ALA A 206 -14.33 -21.68 17.50
C ALA A 206 -14.71 -21.54 18.99
N TYR A 207 -15.93 -21.08 19.29
CA TYR A 207 -16.44 -21.04 20.66
C TYR A 207 -16.65 -22.43 21.27
N GLU A 208 -17.12 -23.41 20.49
CA GLU A 208 -17.26 -24.79 20.96
C GLU A 208 -15.92 -25.43 21.35
N ASP A 209 -14.89 -25.24 20.51
CA ASP A 209 -13.54 -25.75 20.77
C ASP A 209 -12.91 -25.14 22.02
N LEU A 210 -13.29 -23.90 22.36
CA LEU A 210 -12.93 -23.22 23.60
C LEU A 210 -13.82 -23.60 24.80
N GLY A 211 -14.86 -24.40 24.59
CA GLY A 211 -15.84 -24.78 25.62
C GLY A 211 -16.81 -23.65 26.02
N ARG A 212 -16.88 -22.56 25.26
CA ARG A 212 -17.78 -21.41 25.48
C ARG A 212 -19.14 -21.69 24.84
N LEU A 213 -19.84 -22.70 25.36
CA LEU A 213 -21.05 -23.27 24.73
C LEU A 213 -22.20 -22.26 24.55
N GLU A 214 -22.39 -21.33 25.49
CA GLU A 214 -23.44 -20.31 25.37
C GLU A 214 -23.16 -19.30 24.25
N ASP A 215 -21.88 -18.99 23.98
CA ASP A 215 -21.48 -18.10 22.89
C ASP A 215 -21.57 -18.83 21.53
N ALA A 216 -21.22 -20.11 21.51
CA ALA A 216 -21.39 -20.97 20.34
C ALA A 216 -22.87 -21.08 19.93
N GLU A 217 -23.77 -21.35 20.88
CA GLU A 217 -25.20 -21.42 20.62
C GLU A 217 -25.75 -20.14 19.99
N ARG A 218 -25.39 -18.97 20.57
CA ARG A 218 -25.80 -17.67 20.02
C ARG A 218 -25.29 -17.46 18.59
N SER A 219 -24.07 -17.91 18.31
CA SER A 219 -23.47 -17.77 16.97
C SER A 219 -24.12 -18.72 15.96
N TYR A 220 -24.45 -19.97 16.32
CA TYR A 220 -25.24 -20.86 15.47
C TYR A 220 -26.66 -20.35 15.22
N GLN A 221 -27.32 -19.82 16.24
CA GLN A 221 -28.64 -19.20 16.09
C GLN A 221 -28.56 -18.03 15.11
N ARG A 222 -27.54 -17.17 15.22
CA ARG A 222 -27.34 -16.06 14.29
C ARG A 222 -27.08 -16.53 12.86
N CYS A 223 -26.28 -17.58 12.67
CA CYS A 223 -26.10 -18.23 11.37
C CYS A 223 -27.46 -18.66 10.78
N LEU A 224 -28.29 -19.35 11.56
CA LEU A 224 -29.61 -19.86 11.12
C LEU A 224 -30.68 -18.77 10.95
N GLU A 225 -30.54 -17.63 11.62
CA GLU A 225 -31.36 -16.43 11.35
C GLU A 225 -31.07 -15.85 9.97
N LEU A 226 -29.80 -15.86 9.56
CA LEU A 226 -29.33 -15.33 8.28
C LEU A 226 -29.54 -16.33 7.14
N ASP A 227 -29.26 -17.60 7.38
CA ASP A 227 -29.50 -18.71 6.46
C ASP A 227 -30.16 -19.90 7.18
N PRO A 228 -31.51 -19.97 7.16
CA PRO A 228 -32.25 -21.10 7.73
C PRO A 228 -32.01 -22.44 7.01
N SER A 229 -31.33 -22.45 5.87
CA SER A 229 -31.01 -23.66 5.10
C SER A 229 -29.62 -24.21 5.39
N TYR A 230 -28.86 -23.59 6.29
CA TYR A 230 -27.51 -24.02 6.67
C TYR A 230 -27.56 -25.32 7.49
N ALA A 231 -27.53 -26.45 6.79
CA ALA A 231 -27.73 -27.78 7.37
C ALA A 231 -26.72 -28.07 8.50
N ASP A 232 -25.44 -27.78 8.31
CA ASP A 232 -24.41 -28.06 9.31
C ASP A 232 -24.61 -27.27 10.60
N ALA A 233 -25.15 -26.05 10.54
CA ALA A 233 -25.49 -25.26 11.72
C ALA A 233 -26.66 -25.88 12.48
N HIS A 234 -27.66 -26.44 11.79
CA HIS A 234 -28.70 -27.24 12.43
C HIS A 234 -28.13 -28.50 13.11
N HIS A 235 -27.20 -29.20 12.46
CA HIS A 235 -26.58 -30.38 13.05
C HIS A 235 -25.78 -30.05 14.31
N ASN A 236 -24.88 -29.07 14.25
CA ASN A 236 -24.01 -28.72 15.36
C ASN A 236 -24.81 -28.14 16.54
N LEU A 237 -25.78 -27.27 16.26
CA LEU A 237 -26.65 -26.73 17.31
C LEU A 237 -27.47 -27.83 17.98
N ALA A 238 -27.96 -28.83 17.24
CA ALA A 238 -28.61 -30.00 17.83
C ALA A 238 -27.68 -30.75 18.81
N MET A 239 -26.44 -31.04 18.40
CA MET A 239 -25.46 -31.71 19.26
C MET A 239 -25.13 -30.89 20.52
N LEU A 240 -25.03 -29.57 20.40
CA LEU A 240 -24.81 -28.68 21.53
C LEU A 240 -26.01 -28.70 22.50
N LEU A 241 -27.23 -28.68 21.98
CA LEU A 241 -28.46 -28.72 22.79
C LEU A 241 -28.65 -30.08 23.49
N GLU A 242 -28.22 -31.18 22.86
CA GLU A 242 -28.17 -32.49 23.52
C GLU A 242 -27.26 -32.46 24.76
N ARG A 243 -26.05 -31.89 24.62
CA ARG A 243 -25.10 -31.74 25.74
C ARG A 243 -25.64 -30.88 26.87
N ARG A 244 -26.49 -29.88 26.55
CA ARG A 244 -27.17 -29.02 27.54
C ARG A 244 -28.45 -29.63 28.13
N GLY A 245 -28.95 -30.74 27.56
CA GLY A 245 -30.17 -31.40 28.01
C GLY A 245 -31.46 -30.70 27.55
N ASP A 246 -31.46 -30.04 26.38
CA ASP A 246 -32.69 -29.52 25.75
C ASP A 246 -33.19 -30.48 24.64
N PRO A 247 -34.08 -31.43 24.97
CA PRO A 247 -34.59 -32.39 24.00
C PRO A 247 -35.51 -31.76 22.96
N GLN A 248 -36.16 -30.64 23.25
CA GLN A 248 -37.08 -30.00 22.31
C GLN A 248 -36.30 -29.32 21.20
N GLY A 249 -35.28 -28.55 21.57
CA GLY A 249 -34.35 -27.93 20.63
C GLY A 249 -33.62 -28.98 19.77
N LEU A 250 -33.10 -30.04 20.39
CA LEU A 250 -32.47 -31.18 19.70
C LEU A 250 -33.35 -31.74 18.57
N VAL A 251 -34.59 -32.14 18.89
CA VAL A 251 -35.51 -32.72 17.91
C VAL A 251 -35.85 -31.73 16.80
N ARG A 252 -36.04 -30.45 17.13
CA ARG A 252 -36.33 -29.40 16.13
C ARG A 252 -35.19 -29.29 15.12
N HIS A 253 -33.95 -29.15 15.58
CA HIS A 253 -32.81 -28.92 14.70
C HIS A 253 -32.40 -30.17 13.93
N LEU A 254 -32.49 -31.38 14.51
CA LEU A 254 -32.26 -32.63 13.77
C LEU A 254 -33.29 -32.86 12.66
N ASN A 255 -34.56 -32.52 12.90
CA ASN A 255 -35.59 -32.62 11.86
C ASN A 255 -35.34 -31.63 10.72
N ALA A 256 -34.89 -30.42 11.02
CA ALA A 256 -34.49 -29.45 10.01
C ALA A 256 -33.27 -29.95 9.20
N TYR A 257 -32.22 -30.40 9.88
CA TYR A 257 -31.03 -30.99 9.24
C TYR A 257 -31.39 -32.13 8.29
N ARG A 258 -32.24 -33.06 8.74
CA ARG A 258 -32.70 -34.19 7.91
C ARG A 258 -33.43 -33.69 6.66
N ARG A 259 -34.33 -32.72 6.79
CA ARG A 259 -35.07 -32.18 5.63
C ARG A 259 -34.18 -31.49 4.60
N LEU A 260 -33.07 -30.91 5.03
CA LEU A 260 -32.12 -30.20 4.17
C LEU A 260 -31.12 -31.14 3.49
N THR A 261 -30.95 -32.37 3.99
CA THR A 261 -29.93 -33.34 3.52
C THR A 261 -30.50 -34.57 2.82
N THR A 262 -31.82 -34.72 2.78
CA THR A 262 -32.54 -35.77 2.02
C THR A 262 -33.03 -35.26 0.67
#